data_AF-A0A850AM54-F1
#
_entry.id   AF-A0A850AM54-F1
#
_cell.length_a   1.000
_cell.length_b   1.000
_cell.length_c   1.000
_cell.angle_alpha   90.00
_cell.angle_beta   90.00
_cell.angle_gamma   90.00
#
_symmetry.space_group_name_H-M   'P 1'
#
loop_
_entity.id
_entity.type
_entity.pdbx_description
1 polymer ?
#
loop_
_entity_poly.entity_id
_entity_poly.type
_entity_poly.pdbx_seq_one_letter_code
_entity_poly.pdbx_strand_id
1 'polypeptide(L)' 'MKYATFVTEMKPDMTVQIPLELSEKLGLEPGNRVEISLKKIKSTRLELVLSENPLHKLINLARAADGSGDG' A
#
# COMPACT_ATOMS: atom_id res chain seq x y z
N MET A 1 3.01 -7.65 12.71
CA MET A 1 2.83 -6.66 11.63
C MET A 1 1.37 -6.27 11.60
N LYS A 2 1.04 -4.98 11.51
CA LYS A 2 -0.36 -4.53 11.35
C LYS A 2 -0.77 -4.75 9.89
N TYR A 3 -1.94 -5.35 9.70
CA TYR A 3 -2.55 -5.48 8.38
C TYR A 3 -4.06 -5.24 8.48
N ALA A 4 -4.65 -4.87 7.35
CA ALA A 4 -6.09 -4.70 7.19
C ALA A 4 -6.57 -5.49 5.99
N THR A 5 -7.72 -6.13 6.11
CA THR A 5 -8.36 -6.86 5.02
C THR A 5 -9.69 -6.23 4.72
N PHE A 6 -9.99 -6.02 3.45
CA PHE A 6 -11.30 -5.53 3.02
C PHE A 6 -11.67 -6.04 1.64
N VAL A 7 -12.97 -6.08 1.39
CA VAL A 7 -13.53 -6.49 0.11
C VAL A 7 -14.04 -5.25 -0.60
N THR A 8 -13.68 -5.12 -1.87
CA THR A 8 -14.04 -3.97 -2.69
C THR A 8 -14.29 -4.39 -4.13
N GLU A 9 -14.86 -3.49 -4.91
CA GLU A 9 -15.00 -3.65 -6.35
C GLU A 9 -13.99 -2.76 -7.08
N MET A 10 -13.34 -3.32 -8.10
CA MET A 10 -12.42 -2.58 -8.93
C MET A 10 -13.22 -1.62 -9.82
N LYS A 11 -12.88 -0.32 -9.76
CA LYS A 11 -13.50 0.68 -10.61
C LYS A 11 -13.01 0.56 -12.07
N PRO A 12 -13.75 1.11 -13.06
CA PRO A 12 -13.37 1.03 -14.48
C PRO A 12 -12.01 1.66 -14.82
N ASP A 13 -11.58 2.63 -14.01
CA ASP A 13 -10.28 3.31 -14.11
C ASP A 13 -9.14 2.52 -13.43
N MET A 14 -9.38 1.27 -13.07
CA MET A 14 -8.45 0.40 -12.32
C MET A 14 -8.06 0.97 -10.95
N THR A 15 -8.87 1.86 -10.37
CA THR A 15 -8.65 2.37 -9.01
C THR A 15 -9.44 1.60 -7.96
N VAL A 16 -8.95 1.67 -6.74
CA VAL A 16 -9.62 1.17 -5.54
C VAL A 16 -9.57 2.26 -4.47
N GLN A 17 -10.69 2.49 -3.79
CA GLN A 17 -10.72 3.36 -2.62
C GLN A 17 -10.49 2.54 -1.35
N ILE A 18 -9.49 2.96 -0.57
CA ILE A 18 -9.22 2.42 0.76
C ILE A 18 -10.14 3.16 1.75
N PRO A 19 -10.96 2.45 2.53
CA PRO A 19 -11.79 3.07 3.57
C PRO A 19 -10.97 3.82 4.62
N LEU A 20 -11.47 4.96 5.08
CA LEU A 20 -10.79 5.85 6.04
C LEU A 20 -10.37 5.10 7.32
N GLU A 21 -11.26 4.27 7.85
CA GLU A 21 -11.01 3.43 9.03
C GLU A 21 -9.78 2.51 8.89
N LEU A 22 -9.50 2.02 7.68
CA LEU A 22 -8.35 1.15 7.44
C LEU A 22 -7.07 1.96 7.32
N SER A 23 -7.12 3.13 6.68
CA SER A 23 -5.98 4.04 6.66
C SER A 23 -5.61 4.51 8.06
N GLU A 24 -6.59 4.85 8.91
CA GLU A 24 -6.35 5.26 10.30
C GLU A 24 -5.78 4.10 11.13
N LYS A 25 -6.34 2.90 11.00
CA LYS A 25 -5.85 1.69 11.70
C LYS A 25 -4.40 1.36 11.35
N LEU A 26 -4.04 1.53 10.09
CA LEU A 26 -2.70 1.27 9.57
C LEU A 26 -1.76 2.49 9.69
N GLY A 27 -2.27 3.66 10.06
CA GLY A 27 -1.49 4.90 10.12
C GLY A 27 -0.95 5.33 8.75
N LEU A 28 -1.73 5.11 7.67
CA LEU A 28 -1.33 5.44 6.31
C LEU A 28 -1.52 6.92 6.01
N GLU A 29 -0.43 7.54 5.56
CA GLU A 29 -0.45 8.92 5.06
C GLU A 29 -0.19 8.96 3.54
N PRO A 30 -0.63 10.03 2.85
CA PRO A 30 -0.28 10.24 1.45
C PRO A 30 1.23 10.12 1.21
N GLY A 31 1.63 9.29 0.25
CA GLY A 31 3.03 9.02 -0.08
C GLY A 31 3.64 7.80 0.64
N ASN A 32 2.93 7.19 1.60
CA ASN A 32 3.35 5.92 2.17
C ASN A 32 3.32 4.80 1.11
N ARG A 33 4.30 3.90 1.20
CA ARG A 33 4.35 2.68 0.40
C ARG A 33 3.78 1.53 1.22
N VAL A 34 2.77 0.88 0.67
CA VAL A 34 2.12 -0.28 1.27
C VAL A 34 2.40 -1.53 0.45
N GLU A 35 2.33 -2.68 1.09
CA GLU A 35 2.23 -3.96 0.40
C GLU A 35 0.76 -4.31 0.23
N ILE A 36 0.39 -4.76 -0.96
CA ILE A 36 -0.99 -5.10 -1.32
C ILE A 36 -0.99 -6.55 -1.82
N SER A 37 -1.69 -7.42 -1.10
CA SER A 37 -2.03 -8.75 -1.59
C SER A 37 -3.46 -8.76 -2.12
N LEU A 38 -3.64 -9.18 -3.36
CA LEU A 38 -4.91 -9.23 -4.07
C LEU A 38 -5.41 -10.67 -4.19
N LYS A 39 -6.66 -10.92 -3.80
CA LYS A 39 -7.36 -12.18 -4.06
C LYS A 39 -8.65 -11.92 -4.82
N LYS A 40 -8.75 -12.47 -6.02
CA LYS A 40 -9.96 -12.38 -6.84
C LYS A 40 -11.04 -13.29 -6.27
N ILE A 41 -12.21 -12.70 -5.95
CA ILE A 41 -13.39 -13.46 -5.48
C ILE A 41 -14.35 -13.71 -6.65
N LYS A 42 -14.62 -12.67 -7.46
CA LYS A 42 -15.48 -12.71 -8.66
C LYS A 42 -14.88 -11.79 -9.74
N SER A 43 -15.54 -11.65 -10.90
CA SER A 43 -15.03 -10.86 -12.04
C SER A 43 -14.55 -9.45 -11.66
N THR A 44 -15.29 -8.73 -10.82
CA THR A 44 -14.99 -7.35 -10.38
C THR A 44 -14.68 -7.21 -8.90
N ARG A 45 -14.88 -8.28 -8.11
CA ARG A 45 -14.80 -8.24 -6.64
C ARG A 45 -13.47 -8.80 -6.15
N LEU A 46 -12.75 -7.97 -5.42
CA LEU A 46 -11.41 -8.23 -4.91
C LEU A 46 -11.42 -8.22 -3.38
N GLU A 47 -10.72 -9.19 -2.78
CA GLU A 47 -10.26 -9.10 -1.40
C GLU A 47 -8.84 -8.56 -1.41
N LEU A 48 -8.62 -7.50 -0.64
CA LEU A 48 -7.35 -6.82 -0.51
C LEU A 48 -6.84 -6.97 0.90
N VAL A 49 -5.60 -7.40 1.04
CA VAL A 49 -4.84 -7.35 2.28
C VAL A 49 -3.79 -6.26 2.14
N LEU A 50 -3.92 -5.22 2.96
CA LEU A 50 -3.00 -4.11 3.07
C LEU A 50 -2.09 -4.34 4.28
N SER A 51 -0.79 -4.23 4.08
CA SER A 51 0.22 -4.27 5.13
C SER A 51 1.21 -3.12 4.98
N GLU A 52 1.79 -2.67 6.10
CA GLU A 52 2.95 -1.78 6.05
C GLU A 52 4.09 -2.49 5.32
N ASN A 53 4.76 -1.79 4.40
CA ASN A 53 5.90 -2.35 3.69
C ASN A 53 7.18 -2.18 4.53
N PRO A 54 7.73 -3.23 5.16
CA PRO A 54 8.92 -3.12 5.99
C PRO A 54 10.17 -2.73 5.18
N LEU A 55 10.17 -3.01 3.87
CA LEU A 55 11.29 -2.71 2.97
C LEU A 55 11.33 -1.24 2.54
N HIS A 56 10.30 -0.44 2.85
CA HIS A 56 10.30 1.00 2.58
C HIS A 56 11.50 1.71 3.25
N LYS A 57 11.88 1.29 4.46
CA LYS A 57 13.05 1.84 5.16
C LYS A 57 14.36 1.60 4.40
N LEU A 58 14.48 0.43 3.76
CA LEU A 58 15.65 0.08 2.95
C LEU A 58 15.70 0.89 1.65
N ILE A 59 14.55 1.17 1.03
CA ILE A 59 14.48 2.02 -0.15
C ILE A 59 14.91 3.46 0.17
N ASN A 60 14.51 3.98 1.33
CA ASN A 60 14.92 5.32 1.76
C ASN A 60 16.43 5.37 2.06
N LEU A 61 16.99 4.32 2.66
CA LEU A 61 18.43 4.19 2.86
C LEU A 61 19.20 4.12 1.53
N ALA A 62 18.72 3.31 0.58
CA ALA A 62 19.32 3.23 -0.76
C ALA A 62 19.27 4.58 -1.49
N ARG A 63 18.15 5.30 -1.41
CA ARG A 63 18.01 6.66 -1.98
C ARG A 63 18.90 7.70 -1.31
N ALA A 64 19.10 7.60 0.01
CA ALA A 64 20.02 8.46 0.73
C ALA A 64 21.48 8.17 0.38
N ALA A 65 21.82 6.90 0.12
CA ALA A 65 23.15 6.47 -0.33
C ALA A 65 23.44 6.90 -1.79
N ASP A 66 22.44 6.86 -2.66
CA ASP A 66 22.53 7.36 -4.05
C ASP A 66 22.63 8.90 -4.15
N GLY A 67 22.32 9.62 -3.07
CA GLY A 67 22.38 11.09 -2.98
C GLY A 67 23.71 11.66 -2.50
N SER A 68 24.80 10.88 -2.51
CA SER A 68 26.16 11.34 -2.19
C SER A 68 27.03 11.38 -3.45
N GLY A 69 26.68 12.26 -4.39
CA GLY A 69 27.47 12.59 -5.58
C GLY A 69 27.05 13.96 -6.12
N ASP A 70 28.00 14.90 -6.12
CA ASP A 70 27.90 16.36 -6.37
C ASP A 70 27.14 17.15 -5.29
N GLY A 71 27.68 18.21 -4.67
CA GLY A 71 28.67 19.18 -5.11
C GLY A 71 28.13 20.56 -4.76
#